data_AF-A0A386B1C8-F1
#
_entry.id   AF-A0A386B1C8-F1
#
_cell.length_a   1.000
_cell.length_b   1.000
_cell.length_c   1.000
_cell.angle_alpha   90.00
_cell.angle_beta   90.00
_cell.angle_gamma   90.00
#
_symmetry.space_group_name_H-M   'P 1'
#
loop_
_entity.id
_entity.type
_entity.pdbx_description
1 polymer ?
#
loop_
_entity_poly.entity_id
_entity_poly.type
_entity_poly.pdbx_seq_one_letter_code
_entity_poly.pdbx_strand_id
1 'polypeptide(L)'
;MKKEPFRINGTSITELRDIIKSEQDKIAMAYRSGDKISAFNNAFKLVLNRQAHILAVHRVVTNKGARSPGIKEKQILTNKQFRDLVEKIGYIVNNIKKYKAKPLRRIHIENPPGKIRPLSIPTYFDRCLQALYLIVIEPIIEEHNDVYSYGFRPYKSPIWAIGISLVTLGLM
;
A
#
# COMPACT_ATOMS: atom_id res chain seq x y z
N MET A 1 -13.27 4.86 -18.95
CA MET A 1 -12.80 4.05 -17.79
C MET A 1 -11.95 2.89 -18.30
N LYS A 2 -10.73 2.69 -17.79
CA LYS A 2 -10.01 1.44 -18.05
C LYS A 2 -10.80 0.30 -17.39
N LYS A 3 -11.16 -0.73 -18.17
CA LYS A 3 -11.85 -1.91 -17.67
C LYS A 3 -11.03 -2.52 -16.54
N GLU A 4 -11.65 -2.80 -15.40
CA GLU A 4 -10.97 -3.44 -14.26
C GLU A 4 -10.34 -4.75 -14.75
N PRO A 5 -9.02 -4.94 -14.62
CA PRO A 5 -8.33 -6.08 -15.23
C PRO A 5 -8.66 -7.40 -14.52
N PHE A 6 -9.17 -7.34 -13.29
CA PHE A 6 -9.52 -8.50 -12.48
C PHE A 6 -10.98 -8.45 -12.03
N ARG A 7 -11.66 -9.60 -12.06
CA ARG A 7 -13.05 -9.74 -11.62
C ARG A 7 -13.09 -10.00 -10.12
N ILE A 8 -13.76 -9.12 -9.40
CA ILE A 8 -14.08 -9.25 -7.98
C ILE A 8 -15.58 -9.56 -7.93
N ASN A 9 -15.94 -10.69 -7.33
CA ASN A 9 -17.32 -11.18 -7.36
C ASN A 9 -18.24 -10.22 -6.59
N GLY A 10 -19.05 -9.44 -7.30
CA GLY A 10 -20.17 -8.68 -6.74
C GLY A 10 -19.82 -7.38 -6.00
N THR A 11 -18.57 -6.90 -6.04
CA THR A 11 -18.20 -5.62 -5.38
C THR A 11 -17.23 -4.85 -6.26
N SER A 12 -17.52 -3.57 -6.48
CA SER A 12 -16.61 -2.69 -7.24
C SER A 12 -15.37 -2.33 -6.42
N ILE A 13 -14.26 -2.01 -7.09
CA ILE A 13 -13.05 -1.53 -6.40
C ILE A 13 -13.31 -0.22 -5.65
N THR A 14 -14.22 0.63 -6.16
CA THR A 14 -14.61 1.87 -5.51
C THR A 14 -15.33 1.58 -4.19
N GLU A 15 -16.34 0.72 -4.21
CA GLU A 15 -17.03 0.26 -2.99
C GLU A 15 -16.07 -0.34 -1.97
N LEU A 16 -15.11 -1.16 -2.42
CA LEU A 16 -14.09 -1.72 -1.52
C LEU A 16 -13.23 -0.62 -0.89
N ARG A 17 -12.86 0.43 -1.63
CA ARG A 17 -12.10 1.55 -1.06
C ARG A 17 -12.92 2.30 -0.03
N ASP A 18 -14.20 2.53 -0.27
CA ASP A 18 -15.08 3.24 0.66
C ASP A 18 -15.27 2.45 1.96
N ILE A 19 -15.47 1.13 1.85
CA ILE A 19 -15.54 0.23 3.01
C ILE A 19 -14.23 0.28 3.82
N ILE A 20 -13.08 0.12 3.15
CA ILE A 20 -11.78 0.13 3.85
C ILE A 20 -11.50 1.50 4.46
N LYS A 21 -11.90 2.60 3.80
CA LYS A 21 -11.75 3.95 4.35
C LYS A 21 -12.57 4.14 5.61
N SER A 22 -13.82 3.65 5.65
CA SER A 22 -14.63 3.67 6.87
C SER A 22 -13.96 2.92 8.03
N GLU A 23 -13.30 1.79 7.77
CA GLU A 23 -12.53 1.08 8.78
C GLU A 23 -11.26 1.84 9.21
N GLN A 24 -10.57 2.49 8.28
CA GLN A 24 -9.42 3.36 8.58
C GLN A 24 -9.82 4.57 9.43
N ASP A 25 -10.97 5.18 9.17
CA ASP A 25 -11.48 6.31 9.94
C ASP A 25 -11.75 5.91 11.40
N LYS A 26 -12.28 4.71 11.65
CA LYS A 26 -12.44 4.17 13.02
C LYS A 26 -11.10 4.01 13.74
N ILE A 27 -10.05 3.57 13.03
CA ILE A 27 -8.69 3.45 13.58
C ILE A 27 -8.14 4.84 13.93
N ALA A 28 -8.25 5.79 13.01
CA ALA A 28 -7.78 7.16 13.20
C ALA A 28 -8.50 7.86 14.36
N MET A 29 -9.83 7.76 14.43
CA MET A 29 -10.64 8.33 15.51
C MET A 29 -10.26 7.77 16.89
N ALA A 30 -10.11 6.44 16.99
CA ALA A 30 -9.70 5.80 18.24
C ALA A 30 -8.27 6.21 18.66
N TYR A 31 -7.35 6.31 17.69
CA TYR A 31 -5.99 6.75 17.98
C TYR A 31 -5.95 8.21 18.45
N ARG A 32 -6.69 9.09 17.76
CA ARG A 32 -6.80 10.52 18.08
C ARG A 32 -7.41 10.78 19.46
N SER A 33 -8.39 9.98 19.89
CA SER A 33 -8.99 10.09 21.22
C SER A 33 -8.11 9.54 22.35
N GLY A 34 -6.95 8.95 22.02
CA GLY A 34 -6.05 8.32 22.98
C GLY A 34 -6.37 6.85 23.30
N ASP A 35 -7.44 6.28 22.73
CA ASP A 35 -7.80 4.87 22.87
C ASP A 35 -6.94 3.98 21.94
N LYS A 36 -5.69 3.80 22.36
CA LYS A 36 -4.71 2.97 21.63
C LYS A 36 -5.12 1.51 21.54
N ILE A 37 -5.87 0.99 22.51
CA ILE A 37 -6.31 -0.41 22.54
C ILE A 37 -7.34 -0.63 21.42
N SER A 38 -8.36 0.22 21.31
CA SER A 38 -9.33 0.14 20.24
C SER A 38 -8.70 0.38 18.86
N ALA A 39 -7.77 1.35 18.75
CA ALA A 39 -7.04 1.58 17.51
C ALA A 39 -6.27 0.32 17.06
N PHE A 40 -5.55 -0.32 17.98
CA PHE A 40 -4.83 -1.57 17.71
C PHE A 40 -5.76 -2.72 17.32
N ASN A 41 -6.87 -2.89 18.06
CA ASN A 41 -7.84 -3.95 17.78
C ASN A 41 -8.50 -3.77 16.40
N ASN A 42 -8.86 -2.53 16.04
CA ASN A 42 -9.42 -2.21 14.73
C ASN A 42 -8.39 -2.42 13.61
N ALA A 43 -7.14 -2.01 13.82
CA ALA A 43 -6.04 -2.28 12.90
C ALA A 43 -5.83 -3.79 12.70
N PHE A 44 -5.84 -4.58 13.78
CA PHE A 44 -5.69 -6.04 13.72
C PHE A 44 -6.86 -6.70 12.97
N LYS A 45 -8.11 -6.28 13.20
CA LYS A 45 -9.26 -6.73 12.42
C LYS A 45 -9.09 -6.43 10.93
N LEU A 46 -8.58 -5.25 10.59
CA LEU A 46 -8.34 -4.84 9.21
C LEU A 46 -7.23 -5.66 8.54
N VAL A 47 -6.18 -6.06 9.26
CA VAL A 47 -5.16 -7.00 8.76
C VAL A 47 -5.78 -8.32 8.34
N LEU A 48 -6.77 -8.83 9.08
CA LEU A 48 -7.42 -10.11 8.80
C LEU A 48 -8.56 -10.00 7.76
N ASN A 49 -8.98 -8.78 7.42
CA ASN A 49 -10.10 -8.54 6.53
C ASN A 49 -9.77 -8.91 5.07
N ARG A 50 -10.57 -9.80 4.49
CA ARG A 50 -10.39 -10.27 3.10
C ARG A 50 -10.54 -9.16 2.06
N GLN A 51 -11.39 -8.18 2.27
CA GLN A 51 -11.54 -7.01 1.40
C GLN A 51 -10.26 -6.17 1.39
N ALA A 52 -9.58 -6.04 2.53
CA ALA A 52 -8.28 -5.37 2.61
C ALA A 52 -7.21 -6.15 1.82
N HIS A 53 -7.23 -7.49 1.87
CA HIS A 53 -6.33 -8.34 1.06
C HIS A 53 -6.57 -8.13 -0.44
N ILE A 54 -7.83 -8.10 -0.87
CA ILE A 54 -8.20 -7.83 -2.28
C ILE A 54 -7.67 -6.47 -2.72
N LEU A 55 -7.90 -5.42 -1.90
CA LEU A 55 -7.47 -4.06 -2.22
C LEU A 55 -5.93 -3.95 -2.27
N ALA A 56 -5.23 -4.62 -1.36
CA ALA A 56 -3.77 -4.67 -1.34
C ALA A 56 -3.21 -5.34 -2.61
N VAL A 57 -3.77 -6.49 -3.01
CA VAL A 57 -3.36 -7.17 -4.25
C VAL A 57 -3.67 -6.30 -5.45
N HIS A 58 -4.88 -5.73 -5.53
CA HIS A 58 -5.30 -4.83 -6.61
C HIS A 58 -4.34 -3.66 -6.79
N ARG A 59 -3.98 -2.97 -5.70
CA ARG A 59 -3.02 -1.87 -5.72
C ARG A 59 -1.70 -2.28 -6.36
N VAL A 60 -1.17 -3.46 -6.02
CA VAL A 60 0.13 -3.92 -6.55
C VAL A 60 0.05 -4.32 -8.01
N VAL A 61 -0.99 -5.06 -8.43
CA VAL A 61 -1.08 -5.62 -9.78
C VAL A 61 -1.55 -4.63 -10.84
N THR A 62 -2.15 -3.51 -10.43
CA THR A 62 -2.60 -2.44 -11.34
C THR A 62 -1.63 -1.27 -11.44
N ASN A 63 -0.68 -1.14 -10.50
CA ASN A 63 0.36 -0.11 -10.53
C ASN A 63 1.32 -0.29 -11.72
N LYS A 64 1.96 0.80 -12.17
CA LYS A 64 2.94 0.77 -13.28
C LYS A 64 4.08 -0.25 -13.03
N GLY A 65 4.53 -0.35 -11.78
CA GLY A 65 5.56 -1.31 -11.35
C GLY A 65 5.13 -2.78 -11.39
N ALA A 66 3.86 -3.07 -11.68
CA ALA A 66 3.37 -4.43 -11.88
C ALA A 66 4.00 -5.11 -13.10
N ARG A 67 4.57 -4.36 -14.05
CA ARG A 67 5.30 -4.93 -15.21
C ARG A 67 6.70 -5.42 -14.87
N SER A 68 7.19 -5.11 -13.68
CA SER A 68 8.51 -5.50 -13.20
C SER A 68 8.35 -6.55 -12.10
N PRO A 69 8.43 -7.86 -12.43
CA PRO A 69 8.27 -8.93 -11.46
C PRO A 69 9.44 -8.99 -10.47
N GLY A 70 9.26 -9.65 -9.33
CA GLY A 70 10.36 -9.94 -8.41
C GLY A 70 11.29 -11.04 -8.92
N ILE A 71 12.14 -11.56 -8.04
CA ILE A 71 13.07 -12.64 -8.39
C ILE A 71 12.31 -13.92 -8.79
N LYS A 72 12.64 -14.50 -9.95
CA LYS A 72 12.04 -15.73 -10.49
C LYS A 72 10.49 -15.69 -10.59
N GLU A 73 9.90 -14.51 -10.81
CA GLU A 73 8.45 -14.35 -10.99
C GLU A 73 8.09 -13.91 -12.40
N LYS A 74 6.86 -14.22 -12.81
CA LYS A 74 6.21 -13.66 -14.00
C LYS A 74 5.13 -12.68 -13.57
N GLN A 75 4.74 -11.79 -14.46
CA GLN A 75 3.67 -10.83 -14.19
C GLN A 75 2.34 -11.55 -13.88
N ILE A 76 1.57 -10.95 -12.96
CA ILE A 76 0.22 -11.37 -12.63
C ILE A 76 -0.73 -10.87 -13.73
N LEU A 77 -1.34 -11.79 -14.46
CA LEU A 77 -2.15 -11.49 -15.65
C LEU A 77 -3.54 -12.13 -15.59
N THR A 78 -3.77 -13.08 -14.69
CA THR A 78 -5.02 -13.86 -14.64
C THR A 78 -5.77 -13.68 -13.33
N ASN A 79 -7.10 -13.83 -13.37
CA ASN A 79 -7.94 -13.86 -12.18
C ASN A 79 -7.56 -14.98 -11.20
N LYS A 80 -7.06 -16.10 -11.71
CA LYS A 80 -6.56 -17.21 -10.87
C LYS A 80 -5.38 -16.75 -10.03
N GLN A 81 -4.33 -16.20 -10.67
CA GLN A 81 -3.16 -15.69 -9.95
C GLN A 81 -3.51 -14.57 -8.96
N PHE A 82 -4.45 -13.70 -9.31
CA PHE A 82 -4.97 -12.67 -8.41
C PHE A 82 -5.57 -13.29 -7.14
N ARG A 83 -6.48 -14.27 -7.30
CA ARG A 83 -7.11 -14.97 -6.18
C ARG A 83 -6.10 -15.74 -5.34
N ASP A 84 -5.17 -16.45 -5.98
CA ASP A 84 -4.11 -17.19 -5.29
C ASP A 84 -3.26 -16.28 -4.40
N LEU A 85 -2.98 -15.04 -4.82
CA LEU A 85 -2.30 -14.05 -3.99
C LEU A 85 -3.16 -13.58 -2.81
N VAL A 86 -4.45 -13.31 -3.02
CA VAL A 86 -5.38 -12.92 -1.95
C VAL A 86 -5.45 -14.01 -0.88
N GLU A 87 -5.66 -15.26 -1.28
CA GLU A 87 -5.74 -16.40 -0.35
C GLU A 87 -4.40 -16.64 0.35
N LYS A 88 -3.28 -16.48 -0.35
CA LYS A 88 -1.95 -16.61 0.26
C LYS A 88 -1.67 -15.53 1.31
N ILE A 89 -2.11 -14.30 1.08
CA ILE A 89 -2.01 -13.22 2.08
C ILE A 89 -2.85 -13.59 3.30
N GLY A 90 -4.11 -13.97 3.10
CA GLY A 90 -5.00 -14.42 4.17
C GLY A 90 -4.42 -15.55 5.00
N TYR A 91 -3.82 -16.56 4.35
CA TYR A 91 -3.11 -17.63 5.03
C TYR A 91 -1.93 -17.12 5.88
N ILE A 92 -1.08 -16.26 5.32
CA ILE A 92 0.15 -15.80 5.97
C ILE A 92 -0.14 -14.85 7.14
N VAL A 93 -1.12 -13.95 7.05
CA VAL A 93 -1.47 -13.08 8.18
C VAL A 93 -2.01 -13.87 9.38
N ASN A 94 -2.68 -15.00 9.13
CA ASN A 94 -3.10 -15.94 10.17
C ASN A 94 -1.97 -16.88 10.66
N ASN A 95 -0.86 -16.97 9.92
CA ASN A 95 0.25 -17.87 10.20
C ASN A 95 1.59 -17.13 10.10
N ILE A 96 1.73 -15.99 10.78
CA ILE A 96 2.86 -15.06 10.57
C ILE A 96 4.24 -15.71 10.72
N LYS A 97 4.37 -16.72 11.60
CA LYS A 97 5.60 -17.51 11.80
C LYS A 97 6.05 -18.27 10.53
N LYS A 98 5.16 -18.49 9.57
CA LYS A 98 5.46 -19.14 8.28
C LYS A 98 5.91 -18.14 7.21
N TYR A 99 5.81 -16.84 7.45
CA TYR A 99 6.32 -15.84 6.53
C TYR A 99 7.85 -15.92 6.43
N LYS A 100 8.36 -15.98 5.21
CA LYS A 100 9.79 -15.84 4.91
C LYS A 100 9.92 -14.89 3.71
N ALA A 101 10.50 -13.72 3.96
CA ALA A 101 10.77 -12.75 2.91
C ALA A 101 11.71 -13.35 1.86
N LYS A 102 11.42 -13.12 0.59
CA LYS A 102 12.29 -13.55 -0.51
C LYS A 102 13.36 -12.48 -0.78
N PRO A 103 14.52 -12.86 -1.34
CA PRO A 103 15.53 -11.89 -1.75
C PRO A 103 14.98 -10.94 -2.83
N LEU A 104 15.44 -9.69 -2.80
CA LEU A 104 15.04 -8.66 -3.75
C LEU A 104 15.76 -8.86 -5.08
N ARG A 105 15.07 -8.59 -6.20
CA ARG A 105 15.70 -8.57 -7.53
C ARG A 105 16.32 -7.19 -7.78
N ARG A 106 17.64 -7.11 -7.92
CA ARG A 106 18.33 -5.88 -8.34
C ARG A 106 18.19 -5.66 -9.84
N ILE A 107 17.86 -4.45 -10.24
CA ILE A 107 17.98 -3.95 -11.61
C ILE A 107 18.73 -2.63 -11.61
N HIS A 108 19.35 -2.31 -12.73
CA HIS A 108 20.05 -1.04 -12.94
C HIS A 108 19.22 -0.18 -13.89
N ILE A 109 18.88 1.03 -13.45
CA ILE A 109 18.15 2.02 -14.25
C ILE A 109 19.08 3.21 -14.44
N GLU A 110 19.24 3.67 -15.67
CA GLU A 110 19.99 4.88 -15.95
C GLU A 110 19.19 6.11 -15.49
N ASN A 111 19.81 6.96 -14.68
CA ASN A 111 19.25 8.24 -14.23
C ASN A 111 20.29 9.08 -13.45
N PRO A 112 20.72 10.28 -13.90
CA PRO A 112 20.79 10.87 -15.25
C PRO A 112 21.78 10.12 -16.20
N PRO A 113 21.98 10.54 -17.47
CA PRO A 113 22.88 9.85 -18.40
C PRO A 113 24.27 9.63 -17.82
N GLY A 114 24.80 8.41 -17.94
CA GLY A 114 26.09 8.01 -17.36
C GLY A 114 26.06 7.67 -15.86
N LYS A 115 24.91 7.84 -15.17
CA LYS A 115 24.74 7.42 -13.77
C LYS A 115 23.75 6.28 -13.65
N ILE A 116 24.17 5.23 -12.95
CA ILE A 116 23.34 4.05 -12.69
C ILE A 116 22.70 4.19 -11.32
N ARG A 117 21.37 4.04 -11.26
CA ARG A 117 20.61 3.91 -10.02
C ARG A 117 20.17 2.46 -9.84
N PRO A 118 20.72 1.71 -8.85
CA PRO A 118 20.27 0.36 -8.57
C PRO A 118 18.89 0.40 -7.89
N LEU A 119 17.92 -0.36 -8.43
CA LEU A 119 16.60 -0.53 -7.85
C LEU A 119 16.42 -1.99 -7.39
N SER A 120 15.98 -2.16 -6.15
CA SER A 120 15.60 -3.47 -5.60
C SER A 120 14.10 -3.69 -5.73
N ILE A 121 13.70 -4.77 -6.39
CA ILE A 121 12.29 -5.09 -6.65
C ILE A 121 11.89 -6.32 -5.80
N PRO A 122 10.97 -6.17 -4.84
CA PRO A 122 10.43 -7.30 -4.08
C PRO A 122 9.51 -8.17 -4.94
N THR A 123 9.18 -9.36 -4.42
CA THR A 123 8.18 -10.23 -5.07
C THR A 123 6.78 -9.62 -5.05
N TYR A 124 5.87 -10.09 -5.91
CA TYR A 124 4.48 -9.64 -5.83
C TYR A 124 3.88 -9.92 -4.46
N PHE A 125 4.14 -11.10 -3.92
CA PHE A 125 3.65 -11.48 -2.60
C PHE A 125 4.13 -10.51 -1.50
N ASP A 126 5.44 -10.21 -1.47
CA ASP A 126 5.99 -9.26 -0.49
C ASP A 126 5.43 -7.85 -0.69
N ARG A 127 5.29 -7.38 -1.94
CA ARG A 127 4.66 -6.08 -2.24
C ARG A 127 3.20 -6.02 -1.78
N CYS A 128 2.44 -7.10 -1.94
CA CYS A 128 1.05 -7.13 -1.51
C CYS A 128 0.93 -7.14 0.01
N LEU A 129 1.81 -7.86 0.73
CA LEU A 129 1.91 -7.77 2.19
C LEU A 129 2.26 -6.35 2.64
N GLN A 130 3.26 -5.72 2.01
CA GLN A 130 3.62 -4.33 2.28
C GLN A 130 2.44 -3.38 2.03
N ALA A 131 1.71 -3.57 0.93
CA ALA A 131 0.53 -2.78 0.61
C ALA A 131 -0.61 -2.98 1.63
N LEU A 132 -0.81 -4.20 2.12
CA LEU A 132 -1.78 -4.50 3.17
C LEU A 132 -1.40 -3.79 4.47
N TYR A 133 -0.15 -3.94 4.94
CA TYR A 133 0.30 -3.28 6.15
C TYR A 133 0.23 -1.76 6.01
N LEU A 134 0.57 -1.21 4.84
CA LEU A 134 0.39 0.21 4.58
C LEU A 134 -1.07 0.65 4.77
N ILE A 135 -2.04 -0.06 4.17
CA ILE A 135 -3.48 0.23 4.36
C ILE A 135 -3.84 0.27 5.87
N VAL A 136 -3.28 -0.64 6.66
CA VAL A 136 -3.60 -0.76 8.09
C VAL A 136 -2.95 0.34 8.94
N ILE A 137 -1.69 0.67 8.68
CA ILE A 137 -0.92 1.61 9.53
C ILE A 137 -1.09 3.07 9.12
N GLU A 138 -1.43 3.34 7.84
CA GLU A 138 -1.61 4.69 7.30
C GLU A 138 -2.52 5.59 8.16
N PRO A 139 -3.68 5.18 8.69
CA PRO A 139 -4.49 6.04 9.56
C PRO A 139 -3.75 6.48 10.84
N ILE A 140 -2.98 5.59 11.46
CA ILE A 140 -2.22 5.92 12.68
C ILE A 140 -1.06 6.87 12.34
N ILE A 141 -0.38 6.60 11.24
CA ILE A 141 0.74 7.42 10.75
C ILE A 141 0.26 8.84 10.42
N GLU A 142 -0.89 8.99 9.75
CA GLU A 142 -1.42 10.30 9.40
C GLU A 142 -1.85 11.12 10.64
N GLU A 143 -2.35 10.48 11.69
CA GLU A 143 -2.64 11.16 12.98
C GLU A 143 -1.38 11.58 13.73
N HIS A 144 -0.27 10.88 13.55
CA HIS A 144 0.98 11.15 14.27
C HIS A 144 1.93 12.10 13.50
N ASN A 145 1.82 12.14 12.17
CA ASN A 145 2.76 12.85 11.31
C ASN A 145 2.71 14.38 11.46
N ASP A 146 3.87 15.01 11.31
CA ASP A 146 4.00 16.47 11.22
C ASP A 146 3.16 17.06 10.06
N VAL A 147 2.53 18.20 10.31
CA VAL A 147 1.72 18.94 9.32
C VAL A 147 2.55 19.37 8.11
N TYR A 148 3.84 19.68 8.29
CA TYR A 148 4.79 20.10 7.25
C TYR A 148 5.59 18.94 6.63
N SER A 149 5.27 17.69 6.98
CA SER A 149 5.78 16.52 6.26
C SER A 149 4.93 16.24 5.02
N TYR A 150 5.53 16.25 3.83
CA TYR A 150 4.83 16.09 2.54
C TYR A 150 5.21 14.83 1.75
N GLY A 151 6.29 14.13 2.14
CA GLY A 151 6.82 13.01 1.38
C GLY A 151 5.96 11.76 1.49
N PHE A 152 5.56 11.18 0.35
CA PHE A 152 4.89 9.87 0.25
C PHE A 152 3.56 9.74 1.04
N ARG A 153 2.86 10.85 1.26
CA ARG A 153 1.60 10.91 2.00
C ARG A 153 0.39 11.04 1.09
N PRO A 154 -0.78 10.50 1.48
CA PRO A 154 -2.01 10.71 0.75
C PRO A 154 -2.34 12.22 0.70
N TYR A 155 -2.81 12.69 -0.46
CA TYR A 155 -3.22 14.08 -0.70
C TYR A 155 -2.14 15.16 -0.48
N LYS A 156 -0.86 14.78 -0.35
CA LYS A 156 0.27 15.71 -0.28
C LYS A 156 1.18 15.55 -1.50
N SER A 157 1.82 16.65 -1.90
CA SER A 157 2.77 16.66 -3.02
C SER A 157 4.00 17.52 -2.68
N PRO A 158 5.20 17.19 -3.22
CA PRO A 158 6.41 17.98 -3.01
C PRO A 158 6.26 19.46 -3.38
N ILE A 159 5.37 19.81 -4.31
CA ILE A 159 5.14 21.21 -4.69
C ILE A 159 4.55 22.05 -3.55
N TRP A 160 3.79 21.42 -2.64
CA TRP A 160 3.25 22.09 -1.45
C TRP A 160 4.34 22.43 -0.46
N ALA A 161 5.39 21.60 -0.38
CA ALA A 161 6.56 21.88 0.46
C ALA A 161 7.34 23.11 -0.05
N ILE A 162 7.42 23.29 -1.37
CA ILE A 162 8.01 24.48 -1.98
C ILE A 162 7.12 25.70 -1.67
N GLY A 163 5.81 25.58 -1.91
CA GLY A 163 4.85 26.66 -1.67
C GLY A 163 4.89 27.18 -0.24
N ILE A 164 4.87 26.29 0.76
CA ILE A 164 4.95 26.71 2.16
C ILE A 164 6.28 27.40 2.48
N SER A 165 7.39 26.94 1.89
CA SER A 165 8.72 27.55 2.09
C SER A 165 8.80 28.96 1.49
N LEU A 166 8.14 29.20 0.36
CA LEU A 166 8.10 30.54 -0.26
C LEU A 166 7.27 31.51 0.57
N VAL A 167 6.11 31.06 1.07
CA VAL A 167 5.24 31.87 1.93
C VAL A 167 5.93 32.21 3.25
N THR A 168 6.59 31.24 3.91
CA THR A 168 7.30 31.50 5.17
C THR A 168 8.50 32.44 5.01
N LEU A 169 9.10 32.49 3.82
CA LEU A 169 10.18 33.41 3.48
C LEU A 169 9.71 34.77 2.97
N GLY A 170 8.40 35.00 2.83
CA GLY A 170 7.84 36.25 2.32
C GLY A 170 8.10 36.51 0.84
N LEU A 171 8.32 35.44 0.06
CA LEU A 171 8.58 35.51 -1.39
C LEU A 171 7.29 35.42 -2.24
N MET A 172 6.14 35.28 -1.58
CA MET A 172 4.77 35.35 -2.12
C MET A 172 3.91 36.11 -1.12
#